data_AF-A0A383C328-F1
#
_entry.id   AF-A0A383C328-F1
#
_cell.length_a   1.000
_cell.length_b   1.000
_cell.length_c   1.000
_cell.angle_alpha   90.00
_cell.angle_beta   90.00
_cell.angle_gamma   90.00
#
_symmetry.space_group_name_H-M   'P 1'
#
loop_
_entity.id
_entity.type
_entity.pdbx_description
1 polymer ?
#
loop_
_entity_poly.entity_id
_entity_poly.type
_entity_poly.pdbx_seq_one_letter_code
_entity_poly.pdbx_strand_id
1 'polypeptide(L)'
;MSTKSGFLELSPKHQSQGVAVNSSDVAVVIGSQILDEFDHFYTDFTELTQSAKTAFERRDYSGVLTASRNRLSMYSISMDQLSTRITDEFPDVSREESLWEGVESHYGMLTENRYEADLALAYMHSVRRAIFRSEWKPVTYSLGETKYLSNKFVATVVEVFQMTEITTQTVLDIFSVPGFS
;
A
#
# COMPACT_ATOMS: atom_id res chain seq x y z
N MET A 1 -42.24 -56.64 20.09
CA MET A 1 -42.97 -55.38 20.28
C MET A 1 -42.31 -54.64 21.43
N SER A 2 -41.49 -53.63 21.15
CA SER A 2 -40.68 -52.92 22.14
C SER A 2 -41.18 -51.48 22.27
N THR A 3 -41.52 -51.11 23.50
CA THR A 3 -42.19 -49.86 23.89
C THR A 3 -41.17 -48.73 23.95
N LYS A 4 -41.41 -47.64 23.20
CA LYS A 4 -40.60 -46.41 23.23
C LYS A 4 -40.84 -45.66 24.56
N SER A 5 -39.76 -45.36 25.29
CA SER A 5 -39.76 -44.41 26.41
C SER A 5 -39.23 -43.07 25.90
N GLY A 6 -40.06 -42.03 25.96
CA GLY A 6 -39.70 -40.67 25.61
C GLY A 6 -39.10 -39.94 26.81
N PHE A 7 -37.94 -39.33 26.62
CA PHE A 7 -37.38 -38.38 27.56
C PHE A 7 -37.21 -37.04 26.83
N LEU A 8 -37.95 -36.03 27.32
CA LEU A 8 -37.80 -34.63 26.94
C LEU A 8 -36.54 -34.08 27.60
N GLU A 9 -35.50 -33.77 26.83
CA GLU A 9 -34.48 -32.81 27.26
C GLU A 9 -34.68 -31.49 26.52
N LEU A 10 -35.22 -30.51 27.26
CA LEU A 10 -35.16 -29.11 26.91
C LEU A 10 -33.73 -28.62 27.20
N SER A 11 -32.87 -28.63 26.18
CA SER A 11 -31.59 -27.92 26.24
C SER A 11 -31.82 -26.40 26.14
N PRO A 12 -31.10 -25.57 26.91
CA PRO A 12 -31.29 -24.13 26.90
C PRO A 12 -30.75 -23.51 25.63
N LYS A 13 -31.55 -22.64 25.00
CA LYS A 13 -31.08 -21.71 23.98
C LYS A 13 -30.13 -20.71 24.64
N HIS A 14 -28.83 -20.96 24.61
CA HIS A 14 -27.86 -19.89 24.76
C HIS A 14 -27.87 -19.06 23.48
N GLN A 15 -28.69 -18.01 23.53
CA GLN A 15 -28.71 -16.94 22.54
C GLN A 15 -27.47 -16.08 22.81
N SER A 16 -26.34 -16.44 22.21
CA SER A 16 -25.18 -15.56 22.15
C SER A 16 -25.50 -14.43 21.16
N GLN A 17 -26.12 -13.36 21.66
CA GLN A 17 -26.10 -12.06 21.01
C GLN A 17 -24.67 -11.50 21.11
N GLY A 18 -23.79 -12.00 20.23
CA GLY A 18 -22.63 -11.23 19.80
C GLY A 18 -23.15 -10.15 18.86
N VAL A 19 -22.76 -8.90 19.08
CA VAL A 19 -22.95 -7.82 18.12
C VAL A 19 -22.30 -8.29 16.81
N ALA A 20 -23.11 -8.65 15.82
CA ALA A 20 -22.60 -8.98 14.50
C ALA A 20 -22.05 -7.68 13.92
N VAL A 21 -20.73 -7.49 14.04
CA VAL A 21 -20.04 -6.42 13.32
C VAL A 21 -20.34 -6.65 11.85
N ASN A 22 -20.97 -5.67 11.20
CA ASN A 22 -21.37 -5.79 9.81
C ASN A 22 -20.10 -5.92 8.95
N SER A 23 -20.04 -6.86 7.99
CA SER A 23 -18.85 -7.03 7.13
C SER A 23 -18.46 -5.72 6.42
N SER A 24 -19.44 -4.83 6.18
CA SER A 24 -19.19 -3.47 5.67
C SER A 24 -18.37 -2.59 6.63
N ASP A 25 -18.59 -2.70 7.94
CA ASP A 25 -17.85 -1.91 8.94
C ASP A 25 -16.43 -2.46 9.08
N VAL A 26 -16.27 -3.79 9.06
CA VAL A 26 -14.95 -4.45 9.07
C VAL A 26 -14.14 -4.05 7.83
N ALA A 27 -14.77 -4.03 6.65
CA ALA A 27 -14.11 -3.62 5.41
C ALA A 27 -13.56 -2.19 5.47
N VAL A 28 -14.34 -1.26 6.04
CA VAL A 28 -13.94 0.14 6.23
C VAL A 28 -12.75 0.25 7.19
N VAL A 29 -12.80 -0.48 8.31
CA VAL A 29 -11.70 -0.50 9.29
C VAL A 29 -10.42 -1.04 8.67
N ILE A 30 -10.48 -2.18 7.99
CA ILE A 30 -9.32 -2.78 7.33
C ILE A 30 -8.77 -1.84 6.25
N GLY A 31 -9.63 -1.27 5.40
CA GLY A 31 -9.20 -0.32 4.37
C GLY A 31 -8.49 0.90 4.97
N SER A 32 -9.00 1.44 6.07
CA SER A 32 -8.37 2.56 6.77
C SER A 32 -7.01 2.17 7.37
N GLN A 33 -6.90 1.00 8.01
CA GLN A 33 -5.63 0.50 8.55
C GLN A 33 -4.56 0.29 7.47
N ILE A 34 -4.97 -0.21 6.29
CA ILE A 34 -4.06 -0.36 5.15
C ILE A 34 -3.58 1.01 4.66
N LEU A 35 -4.45 2.01 4.63
CA LEU A 35 -4.10 3.36 4.21
C LEU A 35 -3.13 4.03 5.17
N ASP A 36 -3.40 3.95 6.47
CA ASP A 36 -2.55 4.53 7.51
C ASP A 36 -1.13 3.95 7.44
N GLU A 37 -1.00 2.63 7.32
CA GLU A 37 0.30 1.98 7.17
C GLU A 37 0.97 2.33 5.84
N PHE A 38 0.21 2.42 4.74
CA PHE A 38 0.75 2.86 3.45
C PHE A 38 1.31 4.29 3.54
N ASP A 39 0.62 5.20 4.21
CA ASP A 39 1.05 6.58 4.40
C ASP A 39 2.32 6.67 5.24
N HIS A 40 2.43 5.86 6.30
CA HIS A 40 3.65 5.71 7.06
C HIS A 40 4.80 5.19 6.20
N PHE A 41 4.60 4.08 5.49
CA PHE A 41 5.60 3.51 4.58
C PHE A 41 6.05 4.52 3.52
N TYR A 42 5.10 5.22 2.88
CA TYR A 42 5.39 6.15 1.80
C TYR A 42 6.15 7.38 2.31
N THR A 43 5.79 7.90 3.48
CA THR A 43 6.51 8.99 4.15
C THR A 43 7.95 8.57 4.42
N ASP A 44 8.18 7.45 5.11
CA ASP A 44 9.52 6.98 5.42
C ASP A 44 10.35 6.70 4.15
N PHE A 45 9.71 6.13 3.12
CA PHE A 45 10.37 5.84 1.85
C PHE A 45 10.80 7.11 1.13
N THR A 46 9.95 8.14 1.13
CA THR A 46 10.26 9.43 0.50
C THR A 46 11.33 10.19 1.28
N GLU A 47 11.29 10.21 2.61
CA GLU A 47 12.34 10.79 3.44
C GLU A 47 13.71 10.14 3.20
N LEU A 48 13.75 8.80 3.16
CA LEU A 48 14.97 8.04 2.91
C LEU A 48 15.53 8.29 1.49
N THR A 49 14.67 8.47 0.50
CA THR A 49 15.13 8.76 -0.88
C THR A 49 15.60 10.20 -1.01
N GLN A 50 14.96 11.15 -0.34
CA GLN A 50 15.39 12.56 -0.29
C GLN A 50 16.75 12.74 0.40
N SER A 51 17.06 11.91 1.41
CA SER A 51 18.35 11.99 2.11
C SER A 51 19.56 11.59 1.25
N ALA A 52 19.34 10.98 0.07
CA ALA A 52 20.41 10.52 -0.81
C ALA A 52 21.33 11.66 -1.29
N LYS A 53 20.77 12.85 -1.55
CA LYS A 53 21.55 14.03 -1.96
C LYS A 53 22.55 14.43 -0.88
N THR A 54 22.09 14.57 0.36
CA THR A 54 22.94 14.92 1.50
C THR A 54 24.01 13.86 1.78
N ALA A 55 23.68 12.58 1.64
CA ALA A 55 24.66 11.51 1.80
C ALA A 55 25.77 11.58 0.73
N PHE A 56 25.40 11.90 -0.51
CA PHE A 56 26.35 12.13 -1.61
C PHE A 56 27.28 13.31 -1.33
N GLU A 57 26.72 14.47 -0.95
CA GLU A 57 27.48 15.70 -0.64
C GLU A 57 28.46 15.50 0.52
N ARG A 58 28.06 14.71 1.53
CA ARG A 58 28.90 14.35 2.68
C ARG A 58 29.89 13.23 2.41
N ARG A 59 29.85 12.61 1.22
CA ARG A 59 30.65 11.42 0.86
C ARG A 59 30.43 10.24 1.82
N ASP A 60 29.21 10.10 2.36
CA ASP A 60 28.85 9.02 3.27
C ASP A 60 28.45 7.75 2.51
N TYR A 61 29.46 7.07 1.95
CA TYR A 61 29.25 5.85 1.15
C TYR A 61 28.63 4.71 1.97
N SER A 62 28.99 4.60 3.25
CA SER A 62 28.40 3.61 4.18
C SER A 62 26.93 3.86 4.43
N GLY A 63 26.54 5.12 4.63
CA GLY A 63 25.16 5.54 4.82
C GLY A 63 24.32 5.26 3.58
N VAL A 64 24.83 5.54 2.37
CA VAL A 64 24.15 5.23 1.11
C VAL A 64 23.86 3.73 0.97
N LEU A 65 24.84 2.87 1.28
CA LEU A 65 24.65 1.42 1.18
C LEU A 65 23.62 0.91 2.22
N THR A 66 23.66 1.46 3.42
CA THR A 66 22.70 1.14 4.48
C THR A 66 21.28 1.58 4.10
N ALA A 67 21.13 2.82 3.64
CA ALA A 67 19.87 3.36 3.15
C ALA A 67 19.31 2.53 1.99
N SER A 68 20.16 2.12 1.04
CA SER A 68 19.71 1.26 -0.07
C SER A 68 19.18 -0.09 0.39
N ARG A 69 19.80 -0.71 1.41
CA ARG A 69 19.32 -1.98 1.98
C ARG A 69 18.01 -1.79 2.71
N ASN A 70 17.92 -0.77 3.56
CA ASN A 70 16.71 -0.44 4.30
C ASN A 70 15.53 -0.20 3.34
N ARG A 71 15.74 0.62 2.30
CA ARG A 71 14.73 0.89 1.28
C ARG A 71 14.16 -0.38 0.63
N LEU A 72 15.00 -1.38 0.39
CA LEU A 72 14.58 -2.65 -0.23
C LEU A 72 13.70 -3.49 0.72
N SER A 73 13.93 -3.42 2.02
CA SER A 73 13.18 -4.19 3.02
C SER A 73 11.93 -3.50 3.56
N MET A 74 11.84 -2.16 3.48
CA MET A 74 10.73 -1.40 4.06
C MET A 74 9.35 -1.88 3.60
N TYR A 75 9.20 -2.12 2.29
CA TYR A 75 7.94 -2.54 1.71
C TYR A 75 7.45 -3.88 2.29
N SER A 76 8.33 -4.89 2.29
CA SER A 76 7.97 -6.22 2.79
C SER A 76 7.74 -6.21 4.30
N ILE A 77 8.58 -5.51 5.07
CA ILE A 77 8.44 -5.43 6.53
C ILE A 77 7.11 -4.81 6.92
N SER A 78 6.77 -3.66 6.34
CA SER A 78 5.52 -2.94 6.62
C SER A 78 4.30 -3.80 6.27
N MET A 79 4.28 -4.40 5.07
CA MET A 79 3.21 -5.29 4.62
C MET A 79 3.08 -6.54 5.52
N ASP A 80 4.18 -7.21 5.87
CA ASP A 80 4.17 -8.42 6.70
C ASP A 80 3.65 -8.12 8.12
N GLN A 81 4.10 -7.02 8.72
CA GLN A 81 3.64 -6.59 10.03
C GLN A 81 2.15 -6.25 10.01
N LEU A 82 1.69 -5.48 9.03
CA LEU A 82 0.29 -5.13 8.89
C LEU A 82 -0.60 -6.36 8.64
N SER A 83 -0.20 -7.25 7.72
CA SER A 83 -0.96 -8.47 7.43
C SER A 83 -1.14 -9.36 8.66
N THR A 84 -0.10 -9.45 9.50
CA THR A 84 -0.16 -10.14 10.80
C THR A 84 -1.15 -9.46 11.74
N ARG A 85 -1.05 -8.13 11.93
CA ARG A 85 -1.98 -7.37 12.79
C ARG A 85 -3.43 -7.53 12.36
N ILE A 86 -3.73 -7.37 11.07
CA ILE A 86 -5.09 -7.52 10.53
C ILE A 86 -5.61 -8.95 10.75
N THR A 87 -4.76 -9.97 10.56
CA THR A 87 -5.16 -11.37 10.75
C THR A 87 -5.42 -11.69 12.22
N ASP A 88 -4.66 -11.10 13.14
CA ASP A 88 -4.85 -11.26 14.58
C ASP A 88 -6.13 -10.55 15.07
N GLU A 89 -6.44 -9.37 14.54
CA GLU A 89 -7.65 -8.61 14.86
C GLU A 89 -8.91 -9.19 14.23
N PHE A 90 -8.80 -9.71 13.00
CA PHE A 90 -9.91 -10.25 12.23
C PHE A 90 -9.59 -11.68 11.73
N PRO A 91 -9.73 -12.72 12.56
CA PRO A 91 -9.29 -14.09 12.21
C PRO A 91 -9.90 -14.68 10.92
N ASP A 92 -11.10 -14.24 10.55
CA ASP A 92 -11.81 -14.72 9.35
C ASP A 92 -11.47 -13.95 8.06
N VAL A 93 -10.64 -12.89 8.14
CA VAL A 93 -10.23 -12.05 6.98
C VAL A 93 -9.54 -12.84 5.86
N SER A 94 -8.91 -13.97 6.21
CA SER A 94 -8.24 -14.88 5.27
C SER A 94 -9.18 -15.90 4.61
N ARG A 95 -10.48 -15.88 4.94
CA ARG A 95 -11.49 -16.83 4.44
C ARG A 95 -12.65 -16.15 3.74
N GLU A 96 -12.89 -14.87 4.01
CA GLU A 96 -14.04 -14.13 3.49
C GLU A 96 -13.65 -13.28 2.27
N GLU A 97 -13.87 -13.82 1.07
CA GLU A 97 -13.56 -13.09 -0.18
C GLU A 97 -14.44 -11.85 -0.37
N SER A 98 -15.72 -11.95 0.00
CA SER A 98 -16.70 -10.85 -0.12
C SER A 98 -16.34 -9.63 0.73
N LEU A 99 -15.62 -9.83 1.84
CA LEU A 99 -15.10 -8.75 2.66
C LEU A 99 -14.11 -7.88 1.85
N TRP A 100 -13.27 -8.51 1.03
CA TRP A 100 -12.24 -7.83 0.26
C TRP A 100 -12.78 -6.98 -0.89
N GLU A 101 -13.95 -7.29 -1.43
CA GLU A 101 -14.65 -6.39 -2.36
C GLU A 101 -14.99 -5.06 -1.67
N GLY A 102 -15.43 -5.11 -0.42
CA GLY A 102 -15.69 -3.93 0.41
C GLY A 102 -14.41 -3.16 0.75
N VAL A 103 -13.33 -3.86 1.12
CA VAL A 103 -12.03 -3.25 1.43
C VAL A 103 -11.48 -2.52 0.21
N GLU A 104 -11.48 -3.19 -0.94
CA GLU A 104 -10.97 -2.64 -2.21
C GLU A 104 -11.79 -1.43 -2.68
N SER A 105 -13.12 -1.49 -2.57
CA SER A 105 -13.99 -0.35 -2.88
C SER A 105 -13.73 0.85 -1.97
N HIS A 106 -13.68 0.63 -0.64
CA HIS A 106 -13.44 1.71 0.31
C HIS A 106 -12.05 2.32 0.14
N TYR A 107 -11.01 1.49 0.06
CA TYR A 107 -9.64 1.91 -0.12
C TYR A 107 -9.43 2.65 -1.46
N GLY A 108 -10.07 2.19 -2.53
CA GLY A 108 -10.04 2.83 -3.84
C GLY A 108 -10.57 4.27 -3.78
N MET A 109 -11.71 4.50 -3.11
CA MET A 109 -12.26 5.85 -2.93
C MET A 109 -11.33 6.79 -2.16
N LEU A 110 -10.54 6.27 -1.22
CA LEU A 110 -9.58 7.07 -0.45
C LEU A 110 -8.32 7.43 -1.26
N THR A 111 -8.00 6.64 -2.28
CA THR A 111 -6.71 6.72 -2.99
C THR A 111 -6.79 7.22 -4.43
N GLU A 112 -7.96 7.18 -5.08
CA GLU A 112 -8.14 7.45 -6.52
C GLU A 112 -7.60 8.81 -7.02
N ASN A 113 -7.55 9.83 -6.16
CA ASN A 113 -7.12 11.19 -6.54
C ASN A 113 -5.71 11.54 -6.04
N ARG A 114 -4.96 10.56 -5.52
CA ARG A 114 -3.59 10.74 -5.02
C ARG A 114 -2.56 10.58 -6.14
N TYR A 115 -1.41 11.23 -5.99
CA TYR A 115 -0.31 11.10 -6.96
C TYR A 115 0.23 9.65 -7.00
N GLU A 116 0.26 9.01 -5.84
CA GLU A 116 0.77 7.67 -5.58
C GLU A 116 -0.34 6.59 -5.60
N ALA A 117 -1.51 6.87 -6.21
CA ALA A 117 -2.66 5.98 -6.21
C ALA A 117 -2.33 4.55 -6.69
N ASP A 118 -1.59 4.42 -7.79
CA ASP A 118 -1.19 3.11 -8.33
C ASP A 118 -0.32 2.31 -7.34
N LEU A 119 0.57 3.01 -6.63
CA LEU A 119 1.43 2.39 -5.61
C LEU A 119 0.61 2.00 -4.38
N ALA A 120 -0.34 2.85 -3.97
CA ALA A 120 -1.25 2.58 -2.87
C ALA A 120 -2.11 1.33 -3.16
N LEU A 121 -2.66 1.22 -4.36
CA LEU A 121 -3.43 0.04 -4.80
C LEU A 121 -2.56 -1.22 -4.83
N ALA A 122 -1.34 -1.12 -5.37
CA ALA A 122 -0.40 -2.23 -5.36
C ALA A 122 -0.05 -2.67 -3.93
N TYR A 123 0.10 -1.74 -2.99
CA TYR A 123 0.33 -2.01 -1.58
C TYR A 123 -0.84 -2.78 -0.94
N MET A 124 -2.08 -2.31 -1.12
CA MET A 124 -3.28 -3.02 -0.64
C MET A 124 -3.36 -4.46 -1.16
N HIS A 125 -3.14 -4.65 -2.47
CA HIS A 125 -3.13 -5.99 -3.06
C HIS A 125 -2.00 -6.87 -2.52
N SER A 126 -0.85 -6.30 -2.18
CA SER A 126 0.23 -7.04 -1.53
C SER A 126 -0.16 -7.50 -0.12
N VAL A 127 -0.78 -6.63 0.68
CA VAL A 127 -1.30 -6.99 2.01
C VAL A 127 -2.33 -8.10 1.91
N ARG A 128 -3.28 -8.00 0.97
CA ARG A 128 -4.25 -9.06 0.69
C ARG A 128 -3.56 -10.39 0.40
N ARG A 129 -2.59 -10.41 -0.52
CA ARG A 129 -1.86 -11.65 -0.87
C ARG A 129 -1.10 -12.23 0.33
N ALA A 130 -0.50 -11.40 1.16
CA ALA A 130 0.18 -11.83 2.38
C ALA A 130 -0.80 -12.52 3.35
N ILE A 131 -1.99 -11.96 3.55
CA ILE A 131 -3.06 -12.51 4.39
C ILE A 131 -3.55 -13.87 3.86
N PHE A 132 -3.77 -13.98 2.54
CA PHE A 132 -4.21 -15.23 1.90
C PHE A 132 -3.07 -16.26 1.72
N ARG A 133 -1.86 -16.00 2.23
CA ARG A 133 -0.69 -16.88 2.09
C ARG A 133 -0.43 -17.33 0.65
N SER A 134 -0.51 -16.38 -0.28
CA SER A 134 -0.05 -16.55 -1.67
C SER A 134 -0.84 -17.55 -2.53
N GLU A 135 -2.13 -17.80 -2.28
CA GLU A 135 -2.98 -18.31 -3.36
C GLU A 135 -3.03 -17.26 -4.47
N TRP A 136 -2.43 -17.57 -5.61
CA TRP A 136 -2.41 -16.66 -6.76
C TRP A 136 -3.84 -16.46 -7.25
N LYS A 137 -4.32 -15.22 -7.17
CA LYS A 137 -5.56 -14.78 -7.81
C LYS A 137 -5.22 -13.67 -8.79
N PRO A 138 -5.69 -13.76 -10.05
CA PRO A 138 -5.47 -12.69 -11.01
C PRO A 138 -6.16 -11.42 -10.50
N VAL A 139 -5.37 -10.36 -10.31
CA VAL A 139 -5.91 -9.02 -10.09
C VAL A 139 -6.31 -8.49 -11.45
N THR A 140 -7.60 -8.19 -11.62
CA THR A 140 -8.08 -7.53 -12.83
C THR A 140 -7.64 -6.08 -12.77
N TYR A 141 -6.48 -5.78 -13.35
CA TYR A 141 -6.11 -4.40 -13.60
C TYR A 141 -7.06 -3.85 -14.66
N SER A 142 -8.02 -3.02 -14.24
CA SER A 142 -8.62 -2.06 -15.15
C SER A 142 -7.51 -1.07 -15.50
N LEU A 143 -6.86 -1.29 -16.65
CA LEU A 143 -6.13 -0.24 -17.31
C LEU A 143 -7.17 0.84 -17.63
N GLY A 144 -7.30 1.82 -16.72
CA GLY A 144 -7.99 3.06 -17.05
C GLY A 144 -7.38 3.64 -18.32
N GLU A 145 -8.08 4.58 -18.94
CA GLU A 145 -7.50 5.31 -20.07
C GLU A 145 -6.10 5.80 -19.69
N THR A 146 -5.10 5.47 -20.51
CA THR A 146 -3.73 5.95 -20.32
C THR A 146 -3.77 7.46 -20.30
N LYS A 147 -3.80 8.06 -19.11
CA LYS A 147 -3.70 9.50 -18.95
C LYS A 147 -2.28 9.88 -19.32
N TYR A 148 -2.08 10.33 -20.56
CA TYR A 148 -0.83 10.95 -20.95
C TYR A 148 -0.48 12.03 -19.93
N LEU A 149 0.77 12.05 -19.47
CA LEU A 149 1.24 13.11 -18.58
C LEU A 149 0.94 14.45 -19.26
N SER A 150 0.16 15.30 -18.59
CA SER A 150 -0.12 16.62 -19.13
C SER A 150 1.20 17.37 -19.34
N ASN A 151 1.30 18.20 -20.37
CA ASN A 151 2.48 19.05 -20.59
C ASN A 151 2.86 19.87 -19.34
N LYS A 152 1.86 20.22 -18.51
CA LYS A 152 2.04 20.90 -17.22
C LYS A 152 2.79 20.05 -16.18
N PHE A 153 2.53 18.74 -16.13
CA PHE A 153 3.24 17.83 -15.23
C PHE A 153 4.70 17.65 -15.68
N VAL A 154 4.92 17.41 -16.98
CA VAL A 154 6.28 17.25 -17.53
C VAL A 154 7.13 18.49 -17.27
N ALA A 155 6.56 19.69 -17.44
CA ALA A 155 7.24 20.95 -17.14
C ALA A 155 7.62 21.14 -15.65
N THR A 156 7.01 20.39 -14.73
CA THR A 156 7.34 20.45 -13.30
C THR A 156 8.53 19.54 -12.94
N VAL A 157 8.72 18.44 -13.66
CA VAL A 157 9.71 17.40 -13.33
C VAL A 157 10.94 17.45 -14.25
N VAL A 158 10.79 18.03 -15.44
CA VAL A 158 11.85 18.09 -16.45
C VAL A 158 12.17 19.54 -16.77
N GLU A 159 13.45 19.88 -16.64
CA GLU A 159 13.99 21.13 -17.16
C GLU A 159 14.51 20.91 -18.58
N VAL A 160 14.08 21.75 -19.52
CA VAL A 160 14.43 21.64 -20.94
C VAL A 160 15.21 22.86 -21.37
N PHE A 161 16.45 22.63 -21.81
CA PHE A 161 17.32 23.67 -22.35
C PHE A 161 17.16 23.71 -23.88
N GLN A 162 16.57 24.79 -24.41
CA GLN A 162 16.40 25.00 -25.85
C GLN A 162 17.63 25.70 -26.42
N MET A 163 18.33 25.05 -27.36
CA MET A 163 19.56 25.60 -27.95
C MET A 163 19.82 25.05 -29.35
N THR A 164 20.58 25.81 -30.15
CA THR A 164 21.01 25.39 -31.49
C THR A 164 22.35 24.65 -31.50
N GLU A 165 23.23 24.96 -30.53
CA GLU A 165 24.52 24.28 -30.32
C GLU A 165 24.78 24.13 -28.82
N ILE A 166 25.45 23.05 -28.41
CA ILE A 166 25.83 22.82 -27.01
C ILE A 166 27.12 23.60 -26.73
N THR A 167 27.03 24.62 -25.89
CA THR A 167 28.18 25.45 -25.49
C THR A 167 28.69 25.04 -24.11
N THR A 168 29.88 25.52 -23.72
CA THR A 168 30.38 25.36 -22.36
C THR A 168 29.42 25.92 -21.31
N GLN A 169 28.79 27.07 -21.58
CA GLN A 169 27.84 27.69 -20.64
C GLN A 169 26.62 26.79 -20.44
N THR A 170 26.09 26.22 -21.52
CA THR A 170 25.00 25.25 -21.45
C THR A 170 25.31 24.11 -20.48
N VAL A 171 26.50 23.53 -20.58
CA VAL A 171 26.91 22.41 -19.73
C VAL A 171 26.98 22.84 -18.26
N LEU A 172 27.46 24.06 -17.98
CA LEU A 172 27.47 24.62 -16.62
C LEU A 172 26.06 24.85 -16.08
N ASP A 173 25.14 25.34 -16.91
CA ASP A 173 23.74 25.54 -16.53
C ASP A 173 23.08 24.19 -16.16
N ILE A 174 23.31 23.15 -16.97
CA ILE A 174 22.84 21.78 -16.69
C ILE A 174 23.40 21.26 -15.36
N PHE A 175 24.69 21.43 -15.10
CA PHE A 175 25.29 20.99 -13.84
C PHE A 175 24.80 21.76 -12.61
N SER A 176 24.21 22.95 -12.81
CA SER A 176 23.65 23.75 -11.73
C SER A 176 22.26 23.26 -11.29
N VAL A 177 21.51 22.56 -12.15
CA VAL A 177 20.14 22.08 -11.87
C VAL A 177 20.02 21.24 -10.60
N PRO A 178 20.87 20.22 -10.34
CA PRO A 178 20.73 19.39 -9.13
C PRO A 178 20.98 20.17 -7.82
N GLY A 179 21.63 21.34 -7.91
CA GLY A 179 21.90 22.22 -6.78
C GLY A 179 22.76 21.58 -5.69
N PHE A 180 23.76 20.77 -6.06
CA PHE A 180 24.69 20.18 -5.11
C PHE A 180 25.52 21.27 -4.39
N SER A 181 25.77 21.09 -3.09
CA SER A 181 26.62 21.97 -2.27
C SER A 181 28.12 21.70 -2.38
#